data_AF-A0A3C1PG78-F1
#
_entry.id   AF-A0A3C1PG78-F1
#
_cell.length_a   1.000
_cell.length_b   1.000
_cell.length_c   1.000
_cell.angle_alpha   90.00
_cell.angle_beta   90.00
_cell.angle_gamma   90.00
#
_symmetry.space_group_name_H-M   'P 1'
#
loop_
_entity.id
_entity.type
_entity.pdbx_description
1 polymer ?
#
loop_
_entity_poly.entity_id
_entity_poly.type
_entity_poly.pdbx_seq_one_letter_code
_entity_poly.pdbx_strand_id
1 'polypeptide(L)'
;MTASRIISVVASRKLTDKSSKGKQSNPPDKSDLVRRDERSRKAEAEYLRGKTQREEELLNIQADLANMREVEVRANIEIAKAQAEREDRALEISERTLQLKKQELDLAKSRLKQEVKIAECQREQVEKALRLRERELQLMEEELTERRNLSYLYLDILREQEALKIALKITEIQSHWDWKNWAGIISREEMQKILIEGQKKHRLLMMISPPDIEDCPEFNTHLQKEVRSEVKEFLEKYYPLNDDVCPVEYYGKFFKTSIFDAEVKQLSSDLSPVPTAVIYSDITDQKVYFHVTFWGLEESLSVTLPWNWKEEQQKLMSEGLSEEDSLQTVRQSIVKIHQLVAAFLADLYYLNINPLHQPRLFEMEADIPIEWMQTNLGILREIQQQKLAEYQAELEKQKIPVIQRFVYEKFNQL
;
A
#
# COMPACT_ATOMS: atom_id res chain seq x y z
N MET A 1 -42.93 1.94 49.35
CA MET A 1 -42.47 0.76 50.12
C MET A 1 -41.66 1.31 51.29
N THR A 2 -42.25 1.45 52.48
CA THR A 2 -42.28 0.48 53.61
C THR A 2 -40.93 0.33 54.31
N ALA A 3 -40.80 0.29 55.64
CA ALA A 3 -41.65 0.60 56.80
C ALA A 3 -40.72 0.63 58.04
N SER A 4 -40.87 1.47 59.08
CA SER A 4 -41.74 1.31 60.27
C SER A 4 -41.47 2.49 61.24
N ARG A 5 -42.45 3.13 61.93
CA ARG A 5 -43.31 2.68 63.07
C ARG A 5 -42.50 2.43 64.36
N ILE A 6 -42.87 2.87 65.59
CA ILE A 6 -44.18 2.99 66.30
C ILE A 6 -44.04 3.95 67.52
N ILE A 7 -44.95 4.91 67.81
CA ILE A 7 -46.14 4.88 68.73
C ILE A 7 -45.80 4.52 70.22
N SER A 8 -46.15 5.20 71.34
CA SER A 8 -46.89 6.45 71.77
C SER A 8 -48.09 6.21 72.73
N VAL A 9 -48.64 7.28 73.39
CA VAL A 9 -49.87 7.32 74.28
C VAL A 9 -49.66 6.73 75.71
N VAL A 10 -50.25 7.12 76.86
CA VAL A 10 -51.06 8.23 77.46
C VAL A 10 -52.02 7.60 78.51
N ALA A 11 -52.38 8.34 79.58
CA ALA A 11 -53.49 8.05 80.55
C ALA A 11 -53.30 6.87 81.55
N SER A 12 -53.93 6.82 82.75
CA SER A 12 -54.64 7.82 83.59
C SER A 12 -54.97 7.24 84.99
N ARG A 13 -55.45 8.11 85.90
CA ARG A 13 -56.17 7.86 87.18
C ARG A 13 -55.34 7.45 88.41
N LYS A 14 -55.80 7.63 89.67
CA LYS A 14 -56.67 8.59 90.42
C LYS A 14 -57.08 7.86 91.74
N LEU A 15 -57.25 8.63 92.83
CA LEU A 15 -58.04 8.32 94.05
C LEU A 15 -57.40 7.34 95.08
N THR A 16 -57.06 7.81 96.30
CA THR A 16 -57.83 7.77 97.59
C THR A 16 -57.35 6.64 98.53
N ASP A 17 -57.47 6.65 99.87
CA ASP A 17 -58.25 7.52 100.78
C ASP A 17 -57.69 7.52 102.23
N LYS A 18 -57.96 8.61 102.97
CA LYS A 18 -58.33 8.76 104.41
C LYS A 18 -57.56 8.14 105.61
N SER A 19 -57.78 8.88 106.72
CA SER A 19 -57.82 8.52 108.15
C SER A 19 -56.50 8.64 108.93
N SER A 20 -56.29 9.49 109.95
CA SER A 20 -57.11 10.20 110.98
C SER A 20 -57.11 9.57 112.38
N LYS A 21 -57.10 10.45 113.40
CA LYS A 21 -57.10 10.23 114.88
C LYS A 21 -55.75 9.78 115.48
N GLY A 22 -55.28 10.33 116.60
CA GLY A 22 -55.73 11.50 117.38
C GLY A 22 -55.35 11.40 118.88
N LYS A 23 -55.58 12.48 119.65
CA LYS A 23 -55.58 12.53 121.15
C LYS A 23 -54.18 12.32 121.81
N GLN A 24 -53.90 12.74 123.06
CA GLN A 24 -54.62 13.58 124.02
C GLN A 24 -53.65 14.30 124.98
N SER A 25 -54.05 15.52 125.36
CA SER A 25 -53.71 16.30 126.56
C SER A 25 -53.16 15.59 127.81
N ASN A 26 -52.26 16.27 128.54
CA ASN A 26 -52.57 16.74 129.90
C ASN A 26 -51.68 17.95 130.34
N PRO A 27 -52.11 18.77 131.32
CA PRO A 27 -51.53 20.09 131.60
C PRO A 27 -50.90 20.16 133.02
N PRO A 28 -50.88 21.31 133.73
CA PRO A 28 -49.68 22.10 134.00
C PRO A 28 -49.18 21.98 135.46
N ASP A 29 -48.03 22.61 135.77
CA ASP A 29 -47.80 23.10 137.15
C ASP A 29 -47.02 24.43 137.19
N LYS A 30 -47.08 25.13 138.34
CA LYS A 30 -46.82 26.56 138.52
C LYS A 30 -45.58 26.86 139.39
N SER A 31 -44.46 27.15 138.75
CA SER A 31 -43.27 27.89 139.29
C SER A 31 -42.17 27.85 138.22
N ASP A 32 -41.38 28.88 137.92
CA ASP A 32 -41.24 30.24 138.45
C ASP A 32 -41.10 31.27 137.32
N LEU A 33 -41.40 32.53 137.64
CA LEU A 33 -41.23 33.68 136.75
C LEU A 33 -39.75 34.12 136.64
N VAL A 34 -39.44 34.91 135.60
CA VAL A 34 -38.23 35.78 135.49
C VAL A 34 -36.87 35.11 135.14
N ARG A 35 -36.81 34.03 134.34
CA ARG A 35 -35.55 33.56 133.69
C ARG A 35 -35.67 33.05 132.24
N ARG A 36 -36.56 33.64 131.41
CA ARG A 36 -36.86 33.14 130.03
C ARG A 36 -36.83 34.17 128.88
N ASP A 37 -36.28 35.38 129.07
CA ASP A 37 -36.33 36.44 128.04
C ASP A 37 -35.12 36.50 127.06
N GLU A 38 -34.07 35.70 127.28
CA GLU A 38 -32.86 35.71 126.41
C GLU A 38 -32.84 34.63 125.31
N ARG A 39 -33.58 33.53 125.46
CA ARG A 39 -33.51 32.41 124.49
C ARG A 39 -34.35 32.65 123.23
N SER A 40 -35.50 33.34 123.34
CA SER A 40 -36.38 33.61 122.20
C SER A 40 -35.75 34.59 121.19
N ARG A 41 -35.10 35.65 121.68
CA ARG A 41 -34.40 36.63 120.82
C ARG A 41 -33.24 36.01 120.03
N LYS A 42 -32.63 34.93 120.55
CA LYS A 42 -31.51 34.24 119.89
C LYS A 42 -31.98 33.38 118.71
N ALA A 43 -33.11 32.70 118.85
CA ALA A 43 -33.71 31.90 117.77
C ALA A 43 -34.26 32.75 116.62
N GLU A 44 -34.84 33.91 116.92
CA GLU A 44 -35.35 34.86 115.91
C GLU A 44 -34.20 35.46 115.08
N ALA A 45 -33.07 35.78 115.73
CA ALA A 45 -31.86 36.24 115.05
C ALA A 45 -31.22 35.17 114.12
N GLU A 46 -31.26 33.89 114.49
CA GLU A 46 -30.78 32.79 113.64
C GLU A 46 -31.69 32.58 112.42
N TYR A 47 -33.02 32.66 112.58
CA TYR A 47 -33.96 32.56 111.46
C TYR A 47 -33.75 33.68 110.44
N LEU A 48 -33.56 34.92 110.90
CA LEU A 48 -33.31 36.06 110.01
C LEU A 48 -31.97 35.92 109.25
N ARG A 49 -30.89 35.46 109.89
CA ARG A 49 -29.62 35.14 109.19
C ARG A 49 -29.77 34.05 108.15
N GLY A 50 -30.47 32.96 108.51
CA GLY A 50 -30.75 31.86 107.59
C GLY A 50 -31.75 32.22 106.48
N LYS A 51 -32.41 33.37 106.56
CA LYS A 51 -33.20 33.95 105.46
C LYS A 51 -32.33 34.81 104.55
N THR A 52 -31.52 35.72 105.11
CA THR A 52 -30.62 36.58 104.31
C THR A 52 -29.61 35.77 103.52
N GLN A 53 -29.05 34.68 104.07
CA GLN A 53 -28.16 33.79 103.33
C GLN A 53 -28.84 33.13 102.11
N ARG A 54 -30.10 32.73 102.22
CA ARG A 54 -30.85 32.17 101.08
C ARG A 54 -31.24 33.22 100.05
N GLU A 55 -31.45 34.47 100.47
CA GLU A 55 -31.65 35.60 99.56
C GLU A 55 -30.34 35.97 98.83
N GLU A 56 -29.18 35.90 99.49
CA GLU A 56 -27.85 36.01 98.86
C GLU A 56 -27.54 34.85 97.90
N GLU A 57 -27.84 33.60 98.28
CA GLU A 57 -27.68 32.44 97.39
C GLU A 57 -28.58 32.54 96.14
N LEU A 58 -29.83 33.00 96.29
CA LEU A 58 -30.73 33.24 95.16
C LEU A 58 -30.24 34.38 94.25
N LEU A 59 -29.68 35.45 94.83
CA LEU A 59 -29.05 36.54 94.06
C LEU A 59 -27.81 36.05 93.29
N ASN A 60 -26.97 35.23 93.90
CA ASN A 60 -25.81 34.63 93.24
C ASN A 60 -26.25 33.69 92.10
N ILE A 61 -27.25 32.82 92.32
CA ILE A 61 -27.79 31.95 91.26
C ILE A 61 -28.41 32.78 90.12
N GLN A 62 -29.07 33.90 90.40
CA GLN A 62 -29.57 34.80 89.37
C GLN A 62 -28.45 35.51 88.61
N ALA A 63 -27.37 35.91 89.29
CA ALA A 63 -26.18 36.48 88.65
C ALA A 63 -25.46 35.46 87.75
N ASP A 64 -25.31 34.21 88.20
CA ASP A 64 -24.71 33.14 87.41
C ASP A 64 -25.57 32.76 86.19
N LEU A 65 -26.90 32.75 86.33
CA LEU A 65 -27.83 32.57 85.21
C LEU A 65 -27.78 33.74 84.21
N ALA A 66 -27.58 34.97 84.68
CA ALA A 66 -27.39 36.13 83.83
C ALA A 66 -26.05 36.04 83.06
N ASN A 67 -24.96 35.71 83.76
CA ASN A 67 -23.63 35.51 83.18
C ASN A 67 -23.63 34.38 82.13
N MET A 68 -24.26 33.23 82.41
CA MET A 68 -24.37 32.13 81.43
C MET A 68 -25.16 32.55 80.19
N ARG A 69 -26.26 33.29 80.34
CA ARG A 69 -27.01 33.84 79.20
C ARG A 69 -26.20 34.85 78.39
N GLU A 70 -25.37 35.66 79.04
CA GLU A 70 -24.48 36.59 78.34
C GLU A 70 -23.40 35.84 77.53
N VAL A 71 -22.82 34.78 78.12
CA VAL A 71 -21.88 33.88 77.42
C VAL A 71 -22.55 33.17 76.25
N GLU A 72 -23.78 32.67 76.42
CA GLU A 72 -24.56 32.03 75.35
C GLU A 72 -24.88 33.00 74.20
N VAL A 73 -25.28 34.23 74.51
CA VAL A 73 -25.53 35.28 73.50
C VAL A 73 -24.23 35.66 72.77
N ARG A 74 -23.11 35.82 73.49
CA ARG A 74 -21.80 36.09 72.87
C ARG A 74 -21.37 34.95 71.94
N ALA A 75 -21.48 33.69 72.39
CA ALA A 75 -21.17 32.51 71.58
C ALA A 75 -22.05 32.41 70.33
N ASN A 76 -23.36 32.67 70.45
CA ASN A 76 -24.27 32.69 69.30
C ASN A 76 -23.94 33.82 68.30
N ILE A 77 -23.49 34.99 68.77
CA ILE A 77 -23.01 36.08 67.90
C ILE A 77 -21.72 35.69 67.18
N GLU A 78 -20.78 35.01 67.85
CA GLU A 78 -19.55 34.51 67.24
C GLU A 78 -19.82 33.40 66.21
N ILE A 79 -20.75 32.48 66.49
CA ILE A 79 -21.20 31.45 65.55
C ILE A 79 -21.84 32.10 64.32
N ALA A 80 -22.72 33.09 64.50
CA ALA A 80 -23.36 33.80 63.39
C ALA A 80 -22.34 34.56 62.51
N LYS A 81 -21.34 35.22 63.12
CA LYS A 81 -20.23 35.84 62.38
C LYS A 81 -19.42 34.82 61.59
N ALA A 82 -19.06 33.69 62.23
CA ALA A 82 -18.32 32.62 61.57
C ALA A 82 -19.12 31.91 60.46
N GLN A 83 -20.46 31.95 60.51
CA GLN A 83 -21.33 31.49 59.42
C GLN A 83 -21.33 32.50 58.27
N ALA A 84 -21.53 33.78 58.52
CA ALA A 84 -21.47 34.83 57.49
C ALA A 84 -20.12 34.85 56.75
N GLU A 85 -19.00 34.78 57.48
CA GLU A 85 -17.66 34.68 56.87
C GLU A 85 -17.46 33.43 56.00
N ARG A 86 -18.17 32.33 56.29
CA ARG A 86 -18.12 31.12 55.45
C ARG A 86 -18.96 31.26 54.20
N GLU A 87 -20.11 31.94 54.30
CA GLU A 87 -20.98 32.23 53.16
C GLU A 87 -20.30 33.19 52.17
N ASP A 88 -19.67 34.27 52.67
CA ASP A 88 -18.89 35.20 51.85
C ASP A 88 -17.74 34.49 51.11
N ARG A 89 -16.96 33.64 51.81
CA ARG A 89 -15.90 32.84 51.18
C ARG A 89 -16.45 31.82 50.19
N ALA A 90 -17.63 31.23 50.44
CA ALA A 90 -18.28 30.32 49.50
C ALA A 90 -18.73 31.04 48.22
N LEU A 91 -19.22 32.28 48.33
CA LEU A 91 -19.53 33.13 47.19
C LEU A 91 -18.26 33.50 46.41
N GLU A 92 -17.18 33.91 47.06
CA GLU A 92 -15.89 34.21 46.41
C GLU A 92 -15.33 32.98 45.63
N ILE A 93 -15.40 31.78 46.23
CA ILE A 93 -15.01 30.53 45.57
C ILE A 93 -15.93 30.21 44.37
N SER A 94 -17.24 30.48 44.49
CA SER A 94 -18.21 30.30 43.40
C SER A 94 -17.94 31.25 42.22
N GLU A 95 -17.67 32.53 42.50
CA GLU A 95 -17.30 33.50 41.47
C GLU A 95 -15.99 33.14 40.78
N ARG A 96 -14.97 32.75 41.56
CA ARG A 96 -13.66 32.34 41.02
C ARG A 96 -13.74 31.07 40.17
N THR A 97 -14.54 30.08 40.58
CA THR A 97 -14.77 28.87 39.76
C THR A 97 -15.58 29.18 38.50
N LEU A 98 -16.51 30.14 38.53
CA LEU A 98 -17.21 30.61 37.34
C LEU A 98 -16.28 31.37 36.37
N GLN A 99 -15.34 32.17 36.89
CA GLN A 99 -14.30 32.83 36.08
C GLN A 99 -13.37 31.79 35.42
N LEU A 100 -12.91 30.78 36.15
CA LEU A 100 -12.09 29.69 35.61
C LEU A 100 -12.82 28.94 34.48
N LYS A 101 -14.09 28.56 34.68
CA LYS A 101 -14.90 27.92 33.63
C LYS A 101 -15.09 28.77 32.37
N LYS A 102 -15.16 30.11 32.50
CA LYS A 102 -15.17 31.02 31.34
C LYS A 102 -13.85 30.98 30.59
N GLN A 103 -12.72 31.03 31.31
CA GLN A 103 -11.38 30.93 30.71
C GLN A 103 -11.16 29.58 30.01
N GLU A 104 -11.56 28.47 30.64
CA GLU A 104 -11.53 27.12 30.03
C GLU A 104 -12.35 27.06 28.73
N LEU A 105 -13.56 27.63 28.74
CA LEU A 105 -14.44 27.67 27.56
C LEU A 105 -13.83 28.50 26.42
N ASP A 106 -13.21 29.64 26.71
CA ASP A 106 -12.61 30.49 25.69
C ASP A 106 -11.29 29.91 25.15
N LEU A 107 -10.53 29.19 25.98
CA LEU A 107 -9.41 28.36 25.53
C LEU A 107 -9.89 27.20 24.62
N ALA A 108 -10.98 26.52 24.99
CA ALA A 108 -11.56 25.45 24.17
C ALA A 108 -12.06 25.96 22.80
N LYS A 109 -12.76 27.10 22.77
CA LYS A 109 -13.15 27.77 21.51
C LYS A 109 -11.94 28.15 20.66
N SER A 110 -10.84 28.59 21.30
CA SER A 110 -9.62 28.99 20.59
C SER A 110 -8.89 27.78 19.99
N ARG A 111 -8.84 26.65 20.72
CA ARG A 111 -8.32 25.37 20.21
C ARG A 111 -9.15 24.85 19.03
N LEU A 112 -10.47 24.81 19.17
CA LEU A 112 -11.36 24.37 18.08
C LEU A 112 -11.18 25.22 16.81
N LYS A 113 -11.00 26.54 16.94
CA LYS A 113 -10.67 27.44 15.81
C LYS A 113 -9.29 27.16 15.20
N GLN A 114 -8.32 26.66 15.96
CA GLN A 114 -7.02 26.23 15.43
C GLN A 114 -7.15 24.89 14.72
N GLU A 115 -7.87 23.92 15.30
CA GLU A 115 -8.13 22.60 14.71
C GLU A 115 -8.85 22.71 13.36
N VAL A 116 -9.88 23.55 13.24
CA VAL A 116 -10.56 23.81 11.96
C VAL A 116 -9.59 24.36 10.91
N LYS A 117 -8.74 25.34 11.27
CA LYS A 117 -7.74 25.89 10.34
C LYS A 117 -6.68 24.87 9.92
N ILE A 118 -6.28 23.98 10.83
CA ILE A 118 -5.35 22.88 10.52
C ILE A 118 -6.01 21.91 9.55
N ALA A 119 -7.27 21.52 9.77
CA ALA A 119 -8.01 20.64 8.89
C ALA A 119 -8.26 21.26 7.49
N GLU A 120 -8.57 22.55 7.42
CA GLU A 120 -8.69 23.30 6.15
C GLU A 120 -7.37 23.30 5.38
N CYS A 121 -6.25 23.61 6.05
CA CYS A 121 -4.90 23.59 5.47
C CYS A 121 -4.50 22.18 4.99
N GLN A 122 -4.78 21.14 5.78
CA GLN A 122 -4.55 19.74 5.40
C GLN A 122 -5.39 19.35 4.16
N ARG A 123 -6.66 19.76 4.10
CA ARG A 123 -7.52 19.49 2.94
C ARG A 123 -6.97 20.15 1.67
N GLU A 124 -6.52 21.39 1.75
CA GLU A 124 -5.87 22.07 0.62
C GLU A 124 -4.57 21.39 0.17
N GLN A 125 -3.77 20.87 1.12
CA GLN A 125 -2.55 20.12 0.79
C GLN A 125 -2.86 18.81 0.06
N VAL A 126 -3.86 18.06 0.54
CA VAL A 126 -4.33 16.83 -0.12
C VAL A 126 -4.89 17.13 -1.51
N GLU A 127 -5.69 18.19 -1.67
CA GLU A 127 -6.24 18.58 -2.97
C GLU A 127 -5.14 18.99 -3.97
N LYS A 128 -4.12 19.75 -3.52
CA LYS A 128 -2.94 20.07 -4.34
C LYS A 128 -2.16 18.82 -4.74
N ALA A 129 -1.96 17.88 -3.81
CA ALA A 129 -1.28 16.62 -4.10
C ALA A 129 -2.05 15.73 -5.09
N LEU A 130 -3.38 15.68 -5.00
CA LEU A 130 -4.22 14.96 -5.95
C LEU A 130 -4.13 15.58 -7.35
N ARG A 131 -4.27 16.90 -7.48
CA ARG A 131 -4.16 17.61 -8.78
C ARG A 131 -2.78 17.44 -9.43
N LEU A 132 -1.70 17.43 -8.65
CA LEU A 132 -0.35 17.15 -9.14
C LEU A 132 -0.27 15.72 -9.69
N ARG A 133 -0.76 14.73 -8.94
CA ARG A 133 -0.77 13.32 -9.35
C ARG A 133 -1.65 13.04 -10.56
N GLU A 134 -2.80 13.71 -10.67
CA GLU A 134 -3.64 13.68 -11.87
C GLU A 134 -2.89 14.23 -13.09
N ARG A 135 -2.13 15.32 -12.93
CA ARG A 135 -1.33 15.88 -14.03
C ARG A 135 -0.12 15.02 -14.38
N GLU A 136 0.53 14.38 -13.41
CA GLU A 136 1.59 13.39 -13.63
C GLU A 136 1.08 12.20 -14.45
N LEU A 137 -0.10 11.67 -14.12
CA LEU A 137 -0.74 10.58 -14.88
C LEU A 137 -1.09 11.02 -16.32
N GLN A 138 -1.66 12.22 -16.51
CA GLN A 138 -1.92 12.76 -17.85
C GLN A 138 -0.65 12.89 -18.69
N LEU A 139 0.43 13.44 -18.11
CA LEU A 139 1.71 13.57 -18.80
C LEU A 139 2.31 12.21 -19.17
N MET A 140 2.13 11.19 -18.32
CA MET A 140 2.56 9.81 -18.59
C MET A 140 1.73 9.16 -19.72
N GLU A 141 0.43 9.40 -19.78
CA GLU A 141 -0.44 8.93 -20.88
C GLU A 141 -0.15 9.66 -22.21
N GLU A 142 0.11 10.97 -22.17
CA GLU A 142 0.58 11.79 -23.29
C GLU A 142 1.91 11.22 -23.83
N GLU A 143 2.92 11.01 -22.96
CA GLU A 143 4.22 10.45 -23.32
C GLU A 143 4.14 9.04 -23.91
N LEU A 144 3.33 8.14 -23.33
CA LEU A 144 3.15 6.77 -23.86
C LEU A 144 2.53 6.79 -25.26
N THR A 145 1.58 7.69 -25.51
CA THR A 145 0.98 7.88 -26.84
C THR A 145 1.99 8.41 -27.84
N GLU A 146 2.80 9.41 -27.47
CA GLU A 146 3.86 9.94 -28.33
C GLU A 146 4.92 8.89 -28.67
N ARG A 147 5.38 8.10 -27.69
CA ARG A 147 6.32 6.99 -27.90
C ARG A 147 5.79 5.95 -28.89
N ARG A 148 4.50 5.60 -28.81
CA ARG A 148 3.85 4.70 -29.79
C ARG A 148 3.81 5.30 -31.20
N ASN A 149 3.43 6.56 -31.32
CA ASN A 149 3.40 7.27 -32.61
C ASN A 149 4.81 7.35 -33.25
N LEU A 150 5.85 7.64 -32.46
CA LEU A 150 7.24 7.61 -32.91
C LEU A 150 7.65 6.21 -33.37
N SER A 151 7.31 5.17 -32.60
CA SER A 151 7.61 3.78 -32.94
C SER A 151 7.00 3.40 -34.29
N TYR A 152 5.72 3.71 -34.51
CA TYR A 152 5.04 3.50 -35.79
C TYR A 152 5.76 4.21 -36.95
N LEU A 153 6.14 5.48 -36.79
CA LEU A 153 6.85 6.25 -37.81
C LEU A 153 8.23 5.67 -38.14
N TYR A 154 8.97 5.15 -37.15
CA TYR A 154 10.23 4.44 -37.38
C TYR A 154 10.03 3.19 -38.25
N LEU A 155 9.02 2.36 -37.96
CA LEU A 155 8.74 1.17 -38.77
C LEU A 155 8.27 1.51 -40.19
N ASP A 156 7.52 2.60 -40.36
CA ASP A 156 7.04 3.08 -41.67
C ASP A 156 8.22 3.53 -42.56
N ILE A 157 9.19 4.24 -41.99
CA ILE A 157 10.44 4.64 -42.66
C ILE A 157 11.29 3.41 -43.03
N LEU A 158 11.41 2.43 -42.13
CA LEU A 158 12.17 1.20 -42.40
C LEU A 158 11.54 0.38 -43.52
N ARG A 159 10.20 0.25 -43.56
CA ARG A 159 9.48 -0.37 -44.67
C ARG A 159 9.83 0.28 -46.01
N GLU A 160 9.85 1.63 -46.07
CA GLU A 160 10.19 2.34 -47.32
C GLU A 160 11.64 2.08 -47.76
N GLN A 161 12.60 2.06 -46.83
CA GLN A 161 14.00 1.76 -47.13
C GLN A 161 14.22 0.30 -47.58
N GLU A 162 13.48 -0.64 -47.00
CA GLU A 162 13.56 -2.06 -47.33
C GLU A 162 12.84 -2.41 -48.64
N ALA A 163 11.75 -1.72 -48.98
CA ALA A 163 10.94 -2.02 -50.17
C ALA A 163 11.76 -2.04 -51.47
N LEU A 164 12.74 -1.13 -51.61
CA LEU A 164 13.68 -1.10 -52.75
C LEU A 164 14.62 -2.31 -52.76
N LYS A 165 15.17 -2.68 -51.59
CA LYS A 165 16.04 -3.87 -51.45
C LYS A 165 15.27 -5.16 -51.79
N ILE A 166 14.03 -5.26 -51.30
CA ILE A 166 13.14 -6.40 -51.57
C ILE A 166 12.81 -6.47 -53.08
N ALA A 167 12.52 -5.34 -53.74
CA ALA A 167 12.22 -5.33 -55.18
C ALA A 167 13.40 -5.82 -56.04
N LEU A 168 14.62 -5.41 -55.70
CA LEU A 168 15.84 -5.92 -56.32
C LEU A 168 15.99 -7.43 -56.06
N LYS A 169 15.83 -7.87 -54.81
CA LYS A 169 15.98 -9.28 -54.43
C LYS A 169 14.95 -10.21 -55.09
N ILE A 170 13.70 -9.77 -55.26
CA ILE A 170 12.68 -10.51 -56.03
C ILE A 170 13.15 -10.73 -57.47
N THR A 171 13.81 -9.73 -58.08
CA THR A 171 14.35 -9.83 -59.45
C THR A 171 15.56 -10.78 -59.52
N GLU A 172 16.46 -10.73 -58.52
CA GLU A 172 17.57 -11.69 -58.39
C GLU A 172 17.08 -13.14 -58.20
N ILE A 173 16.08 -13.35 -57.34
CA ILE A 173 15.51 -14.69 -57.10
C ILE A 173 14.88 -15.23 -58.39
N GLN A 174 14.21 -14.39 -59.19
CA GLN A 174 13.70 -14.81 -60.50
C GLN A 174 14.83 -15.29 -61.42
N SER A 175 15.94 -14.54 -61.52
CA SER A 175 17.06 -14.94 -62.40
C SER A 175 17.88 -16.13 -61.88
N HIS A 176 18.02 -16.29 -60.57
CA HIS A 176 18.67 -17.47 -59.96
C HIS A 176 17.81 -18.74 -60.05
N TRP A 177 16.49 -18.62 -59.86
CA TRP A 177 15.56 -19.76 -59.92
C TRP A 177 15.54 -20.41 -61.31
N ASP A 178 15.60 -19.60 -62.36
CA ASP A 178 15.61 -20.07 -63.75
C ASP A 178 16.94 -20.78 -64.12
N TRP A 179 17.95 -20.76 -63.25
CA TRP A 179 19.29 -21.32 -63.48
C TRP A 179 19.63 -22.60 -62.70
N LYS A 180 18.97 -22.87 -61.56
CA LYS A 180 19.19 -24.10 -60.78
C LYS A 180 17.91 -24.63 -60.16
N ASN A 181 17.70 -25.94 -60.31
CA ASN A 181 16.79 -26.70 -59.44
C ASN A 181 17.24 -26.53 -57.98
N TRP A 182 16.53 -25.69 -57.24
CA TRP A 182 16.82 -25.39 -55.85
C TRP A 182 16.67 -26.66 -54.99
N ALA A 183 17.54 -26.84 -54.01
CA ALA A 183 17.50 -27.97 -53.08
C ALA A 183 16.29 -27.91 -52.13
N GLY A 184 15.12 -28.36 -52.61
CA GLY A 184 14.18 -29.21 -51.90
C GLY A 184 13.30 -28.67 -50.77
N ILE A 185 13.63 -27.57 -50.09
CA ILE A 185 13.01 -27.26 -48.78
C ILE A 185 11.75 -26.38 -48.91
N ILE A 186 11.79 -25.32 -49.72
CA ILE A 186 10.79 -24.24 -49.75
C ILE A 186 10.19 -24.10 -51.17
N SER A 187 8.91 -23.72 -51.28
CA SER A 187 8.30 -23.38 -52.58
C SER A 187 8.61 -21.93 -53.00
N ARG A 188 8.74 -21.68 -54.32
CA ARG A 188 8.95 -20.33 -54.87
C ARG A 188 7.81 -19.39 -54.47
N GLU A 189 6.59 -19.90 -54.44
CA GLU A 189 5.38 -19.16 -54.10
C GLU A 189 5.40 -18.67 -52.64
N GLU A 190 5.81 -19.50 -51.69
CA GLU A 190 5.92 -19.12 -50.26
C GLU A 190 6.99 -18.04 -50.05
N MET A 191 8.18 -18.20 -50.65
CA MET A 191 9.26 -17.22 -50.54
C MET A 191 8.89 -15.88 -51.19
N GLN A 192 8.29 -15.90 -52.38
CA GLN A 192 7.81 -14.68 -53.03
C GLN A 192 6.71 -14.00 -52.22
N LYS A 193 5.79 -14.77 -51.62
CA LYS A 193 4.73 -14.23 -50.75
C LYS A 193 5.33 -13.49 -49.55
N ILE A 194 6.28 -14.10 -48.83
CA ILE A 194 6.98 -13.49 -47.69
C ILE A 194 7.56 -12.12 -48.07
N LEU A 195 8.29 -12.05 -49.19
CA LEU A 195 8.92 -10.81 -49.69
C LEU A 195 7.87 -9.76 -50.11
N ILE A 196 6.84 -10.14 -50.86
CA ILE A 196 5.75 -9.24 -51.29
C ILE A 196 4.98 -8.68 -50.08
N GLU A 197 4.79 -9.48 -49.03
CA GLU A 197 4.19 -9.02 -47.78
C GLU A 197 5.18 -8.15 -46.98
N GLY A 198 6.49 -8.43 -47.05
CA GLY A 198 7.59 -7.60 -46.53
C GLY A 198 7.50 -6.15 -46.99
N GLN A 199 7.22 -5.93 -48.29
CA GLN A 199 7.04 -4.58 -48.85
C GLN A 199 5.83 -3.83 -48.29
N LYS A 200 4.82 -4.53 -47.74
CA LYS A 200 3.58 -3.93 -47.23
C LYS A 200 3.68 -3.57 -45.75
N LYS A 201 4.30 -4.44 -44.95
CA LYS A 201 4.47 -4.24 -43.51
C LYS A 201 5.84 -4.76 -43.06
N HIS A 202 6.65 -3.83 -42.55
CA HIS A 202 7.88 -4.14 -41.83
C HIS A 202 7.56 -4.94 -40.56
N ARG A 203 8.29 -6.04 -40.36
CA ARG A 203 8.06 -7.03 -39.31
C ARG A 203 9.25 -7.96 -39.19
N LEU A 204 9.47 -8.53 -38.01
CA LEU A 204 10.42 -9.63 -37.82
C LEU A 204 9.78 -10.96 -38.24
N LEU A 205 10.48 -11.75 -39.06
CA LEU A 205 10.13 -13.15 -39.30
C LEU A 205 10.76 -14.03 -38.22
N MET A 206 9.95 -14.90 -37.62
CA MET A 206 10.39 -15.89 -36.63
C MET A 206 10.13 -17.29 -37.19
N MET A 207 11.17 -17.94 -37.70
CA MET A 207 11.11 -19.27 -38.31
C MET A 207 11.63 -20.31 -37.31
N ILE A 208 10.87 -21.39 -37.12
CA ILE A 208 11.28 -22.49 -36.24
C ILE A 208 11.17 -23.80 -37.00
N SER A 209 12.26 -24.57 -37.07
CA SER A 209 12.23 -25.92 -37.65
C SER A 209 11.67 -26.92 -36.63
N PRO A 210 11.15 -28.07 -37.09
CA PRO A 210 11.06 -29.24 -36.24
C PRO A 210 12.45 -29.56 -35.65
N PRO A 211 12.56 -29.87 -34.35
CA PRO A 211 13.78 -30.43 -33.79
C PRO A 211 14.19 -31.72 -34.49
N ASP A 212 15.49 -31.89 -34.76
CA ASP A 212 16.08 -33.17 -35.14
C ASP A 212 16.28 -34.02 -33.88
N ILE A 213 15.96 -35.31 -33.96
CA ILE A 213 15.90 -36.17 -32.77
C ILE A 213 16.58 -37.50 -33.10
N GLU A 214 17.81 -37.65 -32.62
CA GLU A 214 18.66 -38.81 -32.86
C GLU A 214 18.59 -39.77 -31.66
N ASP A 215 18.18 -41.01 -31.92
CA ASP A 215 18.15 -42.14 -30.97
C ASP A 215 17.44 -41.91 -29.61
N CYS A 216 16.51 -40.95 -29.52
CA CYS A 216 15.73 -40.65 -28.31
C CYS A 216 14.21 -40.93 -28.48
N PRO A 217 13.73 -42.17 -28.27
CA PRO A 217 12.30 -42.49 -28.35
C PRO A 217 11.41 -41.73 -27.35
N GLU A 218 11.99 -41.23 -26.26
CA GLU A 218 11.37 -40.38 -25.24
C GLU A 218 10.83 -39.07 -25.84
N PHE A 219 11.55 -38.51 -26.82
CA PHE A 219 11.21 -37.28 -27.54
C PHE A 219 10.59 -37.61 -28.90
N ASN A 220 9.45 -38.29 -28.88
CA ASN A 220 8.74 -38.64 -30.12
C ASN A 220 8.16 -37.41 -30.85
N THR A 221 7.48 -37.64 -31.99
CA THR A 221 6.87 -36.60 -32.84
C THR A 221 5.85 -35.66 -32.16
N HIS A 222 5.48 -35.90 -30.89
CA HIS A 222 4.71 -34.95 -30.11
C HIS A 222 5.53 -33.70 -29.74
N LEU A 223 6.81 -33.81 -29.40
CA LEU A 223 7.66 -32.64 -29.08
C LEU A 223 7.74 -31.67 -30.27
N GLN A 224 7.93 -32.19 -31.49
CA GLN A 224 7.92 -31.38 -32.72
C GLN A 224 6.59 -30.63 -32.94
N LYS A 225 5.47 -31.16 -32.45
CA LYS A 225 4.15 -30.50 -32.52
C LYS A 225 3.97 -29.49 -31.39
N GLU A 226 4.46 -29.80 -30.19
CA GLU A 226 4.43 -28.95 -28.99
C GLU A 226 5.24 -27.68 -29.22
N VAL A 227 6.54 -27.80 -29.50
CA VAL A 227 7.44 -26.66 -29.84
C VAL A 227 6.80 -25.76 -30.90
N ARG A 228 6.24 -26.35 -31.96
CA ARG A 228 5.60 -25.57 -33.04
C ARG A 228 4.33 -24.85 -32.62
N SER A 229 3.48 -25.49 -31.81
CA SER A 229 2.14 -24.97 -31.51
C SER A 229 2.19 -24.01 -30.32
N GLU A 230 2.91 -24.37 -29.26
CA GLU A 230 3.06 -23.56 -28.06
C GLU A 230 3.92 -22.32 -28.29
N VAL A 231 4.96 -22.37 -29.13
CA VAL A 231 5.70 -21.15 -29.51
C VAL A 231 4.86 -20.25 -30.44
N LYS A 232 4.01 -20.83 -31.30
CA LYS A 232 3.06 -20.05 -32.11
C LYS A 232 2.09 -19.28 -31.22
N GLU A 233 1.42 -19.97 -30.31
CA GLU A 233 0.43 -19.38 -29.40
C GLU A 233 1.06 -18.31 -28.50
N PHE A 234 2.28 -18.56 -28.00
CA PHE A 234 3.08 -17.60 -27.24
C PHE A 234 3.42 -16.33 -28.05
N LEU A 235 3.89 -16.47 -29.30
CA LEU A 235 4.18 -15.32 -30.16
C LEU A 235 2.91 -14.57 -30.60
N GLU A 236 1.81 -15.26 -30.85
CA GLU A 236 0.51 -14.62 -31.14
C GLU A 236 -0.05 -13.88 -29.91
N LYS A 237 0.27 -14.33 -28.68
CA LYS A 237 -0.09 -13.66 -27.42
C LYS A 237 0.74 -12.40 -27.17
N TYR A 238 2.07 -12.45 -27.36
CA TYR A 238 2.98 -11.37 -26.94
C TYR A 238 3.53 -10.49 -28.06
N TYR A 239 3.64 -10.99 -29.29
CA TYR A 239 4.17 -10.24 -30.44
C TYR A 239 3.30 -10.43 -31.70
N PRO A 240 1.97 -10.18 -31.64
CA PRO A 240 1.07 -10.47 -32.75
C PRO A 240 1.44 -9.68 -34.02
N LEU A 241 1.35 -10.34 -35.18
CA LEU A 241 1.60 -9.73 -36.50
C LEU A 241 0.82 -8.43 -36.75
N ASN A 242 -0.36 -8.29 -36.13
CA ASN A 242 -1.22 -7.11 -36.27
C ASN A 242 -0.84 -5.95 -35.34
N ASP A 243 0.19 -6.09 -34.50
CA ASP A 243 0.72 -5.03 -33.65
C ASP A 243 1.39 -3.91 -34.48
N ASP A 244 1.30 -2.68 -33.99
CA ASP A 244 1.91 -1.50 -34.61
C ASP A 244 3.31 -1.20 -34.04
N VAL A 245 3.70 -1.84 -32.92
CA VAL A 245 4.97 -1.57 -32.23
C VAL A 245 6.02 -2.66 -32.45
N CYS A 246 5.69 -3.94 -32.27
CA CYS A 246 6.61 -5.06 -32.54
C CYS A 246 5.93 -6.27 -33.22
N PRO A 247 5.49 -6.12 -34.50
CA PRO A 247 4.85 -7.20 -35.26
C PRO A 247 5.81 -8.34 -35.61
N VAL A 248 5.57 -9.54 -35.09
CA VAL A 248 6.31 -10.77 -35.47
C VAL A 248 5.42 -11.67 -36.33
N GLU A 249 5.98 -12.21 -37.42
CA GLU A 249 5.33 -13.26 -38.22
C GLU A 249 5.97 -14.63 -37.95
N TYR A 250 5.15 -15.60 -37.52
CA TYR A 250 5.64 -16.93 -37.13
C TYR A 250 5.53 -17.99 -38.24
N TYR A 251 6.62 -18.71 -38.47
CA TYR A 251 6.78 -19.70 -39.54
C TYR A 251 7.26 -21.07 -39.03
N GLY A 252 6.44 -21.74 -38.21
CA GLY A 252 6.73 -23.09 -37.69
C GLY A 252 6.42 -24.28 -38.62
N LYS A 253 5.93 -24.04 -39.84
CA LYS A 253 5.70 -25.08 -40.87
C LYS A 253 6.47 -24.83 -42.18
N PHE A 254 7.33 -23.81 -42.18
CA PHE A 254 8.10 -23.42 -43.35
C PHE A 254 9.13 -24.48 -43.75
N PHE A 255 9.71 -25.14 -42.74
CA PHE A 255 10.56 -26.31 -42.91
C PHE A 255 9.73 -27.60 -42.78
N LYS A 256 9.87 -28.50 -43.75
CA LYS A 256 9.19 -29.82 -43.76
C LYS A 256 9.88 -30.87 -42.90
N THR A 257 11.16 -30.67 -42.65
CA THR A 257 12.07 -31.51 -41.87
C THR A 257 12.93 -30.63 -40.96
N SER A 258 13.75 -31.24 -40.12
CA SER A 258 14.96 -30.61 -39.57
C SER A 258 15.84 -30.01 -40.69
N ILE A 259 16.67 -29.04 -40.31
CA ILE A 259 17.56 -28.26 -41.18
C ILE A 259 18.90 -28.06 -40.49
N PHE A 260 19.95 -27.76 -41.25
CA PHE A 260 21.28 -27.49 -40.71
C PHE A 260 21.80 -26.12 -41.17
N ASP A 261 23.01 -25.78 -40.71
CA ASP A 261 23.77 -24.58 -41.07
C ASP A 261 23.73 -24.20 -42.56
N ALA A 262 23.79 -25.18 -43.47
CA ALA A 262 23.93 -24.94 -44.91
C ALA A 262 22.65 -24.38 -45.52
N GLU A 263 21.52 -24.98 -45.14
CA GLU A 263 20.16 -24.56 -45.49
C GLU A 263 19.87 -23.16 -44.98
N VAL A 264 20.24 -22.88 -43.73
CA VAL A 264 20.03 -21.57 -43.09
C VAL A 264 20.91 -20.48 -43.73
N LYS A 265 22.17 -20.80 -44.08
CA LYS A 265 23.06 -19.88 -44.83
C LYS A 265 22.50 -19.54 -46.21
N GLN A 266 21.90 -20.50 -46.92
CA GLN A 266 21.22 -20.23 -48.18
C GLN A 266 19.99 -19.33 -47.97
N LEU A 267 19.13 -19.67 -47.00
CA LEU A 267 17.94 -18.88 -46.69
C LEU A 267 18.29 -17.42 -46.31
N SER A 268 19.36 -17.23 -45.56
CA SER A 268 19.87 -15.90 -45.17
C SER A 268 20.29 -15.05 -46.37
N SER A 269 20.88 -15.63 -47.43
CA SER A 269 21.14 -14.91 -48.69
C SER A 269 19.85 -14.39 -49.32
N ASP A 270 18.81 -15.23 -49.39
CA ASP A 270 17.64 -14.98 -50.21
C ASP A 270 16.58 -14.13 -49.49
N LEU A 271 16.46 -14.27 -48.17
CA LEU A 271 15.64 -13.42 -47.30
C LEU A 271 16.44 -12.29 -46.62
N SER A 272 17.68 -12.03 -47.02
CA SER A 272 18.51 -10.92 -46.48
C SER A 272 17.84 -9.54 -46.40
N PRO A 273 16.87 -9.14 -47.27
CA PRO A 273 16.19 -7.85 -47.14
C PRO A 273 15.14 -7.79 -46.03
N VAL A 274 14.78 -8.91 -45.40
CA VAL A 274 13.74 -8.99 -44.36
C VAL A 274 14.36 -9.53 -43.06
N PRO A 275 14.24 -8.82 -41.93
CA PRO A 275 14.79 -9.29 -40.66
C PRO A 275 14.16 -10.64 -40.28
N THR A 276 15.00 -11.65 -40.05
CA THR A 276 14.55 -13.03 -39.85
C THR A 276 15.43 -13.77 -38.86
N ALA A 277 14.83 -14.21 -37.77
CA ALA A 277 15.41 -15.17 -36.83
C ALA A 277 15.00 -16.60 -37.21
N VAL A 278 15.96 -17.51 -37.26
CA VAL A 278 15.77 -18.94 -37.47
C VAL A 278 16.25 -19.68 -36.22
N ILE A 279 15.37 -20.48 -35.64
CA ILE A 279 15.67 -21.36 -34.50
C ILE A 279 15.48 -22.81 -34.96
N TYR A 280 16.51 -23.64 -34.79
CA TYR A 280 16.46 -25.08 -34.99
C TYR A 280 17.14 -25.77 -33.81
N SER A 281 16.95 -27.07 -33.64
CA SER A 281 17.54 -27.78 -32.50
C SER A 281 17.79 -29.24 -32.77
N ASP A 282 18.93 -29.72 -32.28
CA ASP A 282 19.37 -31.11 -32.39
C ASP A 282 19.32 -31.76 -31.01
N ILE A 283 18.60 -32.87 -30.88
CA ILE A 283 18.39 -33.59 -29.62
C ILE A 283 19.13 -34.93 -29.69
N THR A 284 20.12 -35.11 -28.81
CA THR A 284 20.85 -36.36 -28.60
C THR A 284 20.43 -37.03 -27.29
N ASP A 285 20.96 -38.23 -27.03
CA ASP A 285 20.77 -39.03 -25.80
C ASP A 285 21.07 -38.29 -24.46
N GLN A 286 21.67 -37.10 -24.50
CA GLN A 286 22.13 -36.34 -23.33
C GLN A 286 21.78 -34.85 -23.41
N LYS A 287 21.86 -34.25 -24.60
CA LYS A 287 21.83 -32.78 -24.77
C LYS A 287 20.87 -32.35 -25.86
N VAL A 288 20.30 -31.17 -25.66
CA VAL A 288 19.68 -30.38 -26.73
C VAL A 288 20.66 -29.29 -27.11
N TYR A 289 20.92 -29.13 -28.40
CA TYR A 289 21.65 -27.99 -28.95
C TYR A 289 20.62 -27.07 -29.60
N PHE A 290 20.43 -25.87 -29.08
CA PHE A 290 19.56 -24.86 -29.69
C PHE A 290 20.42 -23.98 -30.61
N HIS A 291 20.15 -24.04 -31.91
CA HIS A 291 20.85 -23.25 -32.92
C HIS A 291 20.02 -22.03 -33.28
N VAL A 292 20.65 -20.87 -33.23
CA VAL A 292 20.04 -19.57 -33.53
C VAL A 292 20.86 -18.88 -34.60
N THR A 293 20.21 -18.54 -35.71
CA THR A 293 20.78 -17.65 -36.73
C THR A 293 19.84 -16.48 -36.95
N PHE A 294 20.33 -15.25 -36.91
CA PHE A 294 19.51 -14.05 -37.03
C PHE A 294 20.21 -12.98 -37.89
N TRP A 295 19.53 -12.53 -38.94
CA TRP A 295 19.92 -11.38 -39.76
C TRP A 295 18.85 -10.28 -39.72
N GLY A 296 19.26 -9.03 -39.97
CA GLY A 296 18.44 -7.83 -39.78
C GLY A 296 18.93 -6.91 -38.67
N LEU A 297 19.86 -7.38 -37.83
CA LEU A 297 20.67 -6.56 -36.93
C LEU A 297 21.85 -5.90 -37.68
N GLU A 298 22.54 -4.97 -37.03
CA GLU A 298 23.79 -4.36 -37.53
C GLU A 298 24.86 -5.42 -37.83
N GLU A 299 24.97 -6.45 -36.97
CA GLU A 299 25.78 -7.65 -37.18
C GLU A 299 24.91 -8.90 -37.10
N SER A 300 25.08 -9.83 -38.05
CA SER A 300 24.36 -11.11 -38.06
C SER A 300 24.80 -12.01 -36.90
N LEU A 301 23.84 -12.53 -36.13
CA LEU A 301 24.08 -13.43 -35.01
C LEU A 301 24.02 -14.90 -35.49
N SER A 302 24.97 -15.73 -35.04
CA SER A 302 24.93 -17.19 -35.21
C SER A 302 25.50 -17.87 -33.97
N VAL A 303 24.67 -18.55 -33.19
CA VAL A 303 25.04 -19.13 -31.87
C VAL A 303 24.40 -20.50 -31.69
N THR A 304 25.13 -21.42 -31.05
CA THR A 304 24.62 -22.72 -30.59
C THR A 304 24.66 -22.76 -29.06
N LEU A 305 23.53 -23.05 -28.43
CA LEU A 305 23.37 -23.13 -26.97
C LEU A 305 23.14 -24.59 -26.55
N PRO A 306 24.12 -25.26 -25.89
CA PRO A 306 23.95 -26.62 -25.40
C PRO A 306 23.25 -26.64 -24.03
N TRP A 307 22.27 -27.53 -23.86
CA TRP A 307 21.58 -27.78 -22.59
C TRP A 307 21.54 -29.28 -22.27
N ASN A 308 21.90 -29.66 -21.04
CA ASN A 308 22.03 -31.05 -20.61
C ASN A 308 20.70 -31.58 -20.02
N TRP A 309 19.78 -31.95 -20.91
CA TRP A 309 18.44 -32.39 -20.51
C TRP A 309 18.45 -33.63 -19.61
N LYS A 310 19.43 -34.54 -19.78
CA LYS A 310 19.56 -35.78 -19.01
C LYS A 310 20.01 -35.53 -17.58
N GLU A 311 20.92 -34.58 -17.39
CA GLU A 311 21.32 -34.12 -16.06
C GLU A 311 20.17 -33.41 -15.35
N GLU A 312 19.36 -32.63 -16.07
CA GLU A 312 18.17 -31.99 -15.49
C GLU A 312 17.10 -33.01 -15.09
N GLN A 313 16.85 -34.03 -15.91
CA GLN A 313 15.97 -35.14 -15.55
C GLN A 313 16.45 -35.85 -14.27
N GLN A 314 17.77 -36.05 -14.13
CA GLN A 314 18.35 -36.65 -12.93
C GLN A 314 18.18 -35.79 -11.68
N LYS A 315 18.27 -34.45 -11.79
CA LYS A 315 17.96 -33.53 -10.68
C LYS A 315 16.49 -33.64 -10.26
N LEU A 316 15.57 -33.54 -11.21
CA LEU A 316 14.13 -33.68 -10.97
C LEU A 316 13.77 -35.02 -10.30
N MET A 317 14.37 -36.12 -10.75
CA MET A 317 14.19 -37.43 -10.09
C MET A 317 14.78 -37.46 -8.68
N SER A 318 15.91 -36.78 -8.43
CA SER A 318 16.49 -36.65 -7.07
C SER A 318 15.66 -35.79 -6.12
N GLU A 319 14.85 -34.87 -6.66
CA GLU A 319 13.86 -34.05 -5.95
C GLU A 319 12.55 -34.81 -5.68
N GLY A 320 12.40 -36.03 -6.23
CA GLY A 320 11.29 -36.94 -5.95
C GLY A 320 10.22 -37.01 -7.04
N LEU A 321 10.44 -36.42 -8.23
CA LEU A 321 9.55 -36.62 -9.38
C LEU A 321 9.69 -38.04 -9.94
N SER A 322 8.61 -38.55 -10.54
CA SER A 322 8.68 -39.81 -11.30
C SER A 322 9.49 -39.66 -12.58
N GLU A 323 9.89 -40.78 -13.19
CA GLU A 323 10.58 -40.80 -14.48
C GLU A 323 9.71 -40.18 -15.60
N GLU A 324 8.39 -40.41 -15.57
CA GLU A 324 7.43 -39.86 -16.52
C GLU A 324 7.21 -38.34 -16.32
N ASP A 325 6.99 -37.91 -15.06
CA ASP A 325 6.77 -36.49 -14.73
C ASP A 325 8.04 -35.65 -14.98
N SER A 326 9.23 -36.19 -14.67
CA SER A 326 10.51 -35.53 -14.93
C SER A 326 10.78 -35.40 -16.43
N LEU A 327 10.50 -36.44 -17.23
CA LEU A 327 10.62 -36.37 -18.69
C LEU A 327 9.60 -35.38 -19.30
N GLN A 328 8.35 -35.37 -18.82
CA GLN A 328 7.35 -34.39 -19.24
C GLN A 328 7.80 -32.95 -18.91
N THR A 329 8.37 -32.75 -17.72
CA THR A 329 8.94 -31.47 -17.30
C THR A 329 10.09 -31.05 -18.23
N VAL A 330 11.01 -31.96 -18.57
CA VAL A 330 12.09 -31.71 -19.54
C VAL A 330 11.55 -31.33 -20.93
N ARG A 331 10.51 -32.00 -21.42
CA ARG A 331 9.87 -31.63 -22.71
C ARG A 331 9.32 -30.21 -22.68
N GLN A 332 8.63 -29.85 -21.60
CA GLN A 332 8.10 -28.51 -21.40
C GLN A 332 9.22 -27.46 -21.24
N SER A 333 10.34 -27.81 -20.62
CA SER A 333 11.55 -26.98 -20.57
C SER A 333 12.10 -26.67 -21.97
N ILE A 334 12.16 -27.66 -22.88
CA ILE A 334 12.61 -27.45 -24.27
C ILE A 334 11.70 -26.45 -24.99
N VAL A 335 10.38 -26.55 -24.82
CA VAL A 335 9.41 -25.59 -25.40
C VAL A 335 9.61 -24.19 -24.81
N LYS A 336 9.75 -24.07 -23.49
CA LYS A 336 9.98 -22.78 -22.82
C LYS A 336 11.30 -22.11 -23.22
N ILE A 337 12.36 -22.89 -23.48
CA ILE A 337 13.61 -22.35 -24.02
C ILE A 337 13.38 -21.77 -25.42
N HIS A 338 12.64 -22.44 -26.30
CA HIS A 338 12.28 -21.86 -27.61
C HIS A 338 11.46 -20.56 -27.48
N GLN A 339 10.48 -20.51 -26.57
CA GLN A 339 9.68 -19.30 -26.30
C GLN A 339 10.57 -18.15 -25.79
N LEU A 340 11.44 -18.42 -24.82
CA LEU A 340 12.39 -17.45 -24.26
C LEU A 340 13.36 -16.91 -25.31
N VAL A 341 13.94 -17.78 -26.13
CA VAL A 341 14.84 -17.38 -27.23
C VAL A 341 14.08 -16.55 -28.27
N ALA A 342 12.87 -16.95 -28.66
CA ALA A 342 12.07 -16.19 -29.63
C ALA A 342 11.68 -14.80 -29.11
N ALA A 343 11.27 -14.67 -27.84
CA ALA A 343 10.99 -13.40 -27.20
C ALA A 343 12.23 -12.51 -27.07
N PHE A 344 13.36 -13.07 -26.62
CA PHE A 344 14.62 -12.35 -26.53
C PHE A 344 15.08 -11.81 -27.89
N LEU A 345 15.00 -12.61 -28.96
CA LEU A 345 15.36 -12.17 -30.31
C LEU A 345 14.40 -11.10 -30.85
N ALA A 346 13.11 -11.19 -30.54
CA ALA A 346 12.13 -10.16 -30.88
C ALA A 346 12.46 -8.83 -30.18
N ASP A 347 12.65 -8.82 -28.87
CA ASP A 347 12.97 -7.59 -28.15
C ASP A 347 14.36 -7.04 -28.49
N LEU A 348 15.35 -7.90 -28.72
CA LEU A 348 16.67 -7.52 -29.25
C LEU A 348 16.55 -6.82 -30.60
N TYR A 349 15.68 -7.31 -31.48
CA TYR A 349 15.44 -6.66 -32.77
C TYR A 349 14.86 -5.26 -32.61
N TYR A 350 13.75 -5.15 -31.88
CA TYR A 350 13.02 -3.89 -31.75
C TYR A 350 13.79 -2.85 -30.93
N LEU A 351 14.64 -3.24 -29.97
CA LEU A 351 15.60 -2.34 -29.32
C LEU A 351 16.64 -1.76 -30.30
N ASN A 352 17.10 -2.53 -31.28
CA ASN A 352 18.12 -2.07 -32.23
C ASN A 352 17.57 -1.06 -33.24
N ILE A 353 16.32 -1.21 -33.67
CA ILE A 353 15.69 -0.30 -34.63
C ILE A 353 14.92 0.87 -33.97
N ASN A 354 14.51 0.72 -32.70
CA ASN A 354 13.75 1.74 -31.96
C ASN A 354 14.32 1.88 -30.52
N PRO A 355 15.07 2.96 -30.22
CA PRO A 355 15.67 3.15 -28.90
C PRO A 355 14.62 3.38 -27.79
N LEU A 356 13.36 3.66 -28.16
CA LEU A 356 12.26 3.84 -27.21
C LEU A 356 11.46 2.54 -26.98
N HIS A 357 11.82 1.43 -27.62
CA HIS A 357 11.18 0.13 -27.42
C HIS A 357 11.28 -0.31 -25.95
N GLN A 358 10.21 -0.92 -25.45
CA GLN A 358 10.15 -1.53 -24.12
C GLN A 358 10.06 -3.06 -24.30
N PRO A 359 11.12 -3.80 -23.91
CA PRO A 359 11.13 -5.25 -24.01
C PRO A 359 9.92 -5.91 -23.36
N ARG A 360 9.13 -6.65 -24.14
CA ARG A 360 7.96 -7.37 -23.63
C ARG A 360 8.33 -8.54 -22.75
N LEU A 361 9.55 -9.07 -22.86
CA LEU A 361 10.06 -10.12 -21.98
C LEU A 361 10.05 -9.70 -20.50
N PHE A 362 10.03 -8.40 -20.18
CA PHE A 362 9.84 -7.91 -18.81
C PHE A 362 8.44 -8.18 -18.23
N GLU A 363 7.45 -8.53 -19.06
CA GLU A 363 6.04 -8.71 -18.68
C GLU A 363 5.59 -10.20 -18.68
N MET A 364 6.53 -11.14 -18.87
CA MET A 364 6.26 -12.55 -19.15
C MET A 364 6.40 -13.50 -17.94
N GLU A 365 6.49 -12.96 -16.72
CA GLU A 365 6.71 -13.73 -15.47
C GLU A 365 5.68 -14.84 -15.21
N ALA A 366 4.49 -14.75 -15.81
CA ALA A 366 3.44 -15.75 -15.70
C ALA A 366 3.68 -17.03 -16.55
N ASP A 367 4.38 -16.91 -17.68
CA ASP A 367 4.56 -18.00 -18.65
C ASP A 367 5.98 -18.61 -18.54
N ILE A 368 6.98 -17.76 -18.35
CA ILE A 368 8.40 -18.13 -18.25
C ILE A 368 8.91 -17.84 -16.81
N PRO A 369 9.57 -18.80 -16.13
CA PRO A 369 10.13 -18.57 -14.80
C PRO A 369 11.13 -17.40 -14.78
N ILE A 370 10.98 -16.48 -13.82
CA ILE A 370 11.82 -15.27 -13.75
C ILE A 370 13.33 -15.59 -13.66
N GLU A 371 13.69 -16.68 -12.99
CA GLU A 371 15.07 -17.18 -12.86
C GLU A 371 15.73 -17.46 -14.21
N TRP A 372 14.95 -17.93 -15.20
CA TRP A 372 15.44 -18.20 -16.55
C TRP A 372 15.55 -16.91 -17.38
N MET A 373 14.74 -15.91 -17.04
CA MET A 373 14.76 -14.62 -17.71
C MET A 373 15.88 -13.71 -17.20
N GLN A 374 16.27 -13.78 -15.92
CA GLN A 374 17.17 -12.80 -15.26
C GLN A 374 18.39 -12.38 -16.10
N THR A 375 19.17 -13.32 -16.63
CA THR A 375 20.35 -13.03 -17.47
C THR A 375 19.96 -12.32 -18.77
N ASN A 376 18.90 -12.78 -19.43
CA ASN A 376 18.37 -12.21 -20.67
C ASN A 376 17.80 -10.79 -20.43
N LEU A 377 17.12 -10.56 -19.29
CA LEU A 377 16.64 -9.24 -18.90
C LEU A 377 17.79 -8.27 -18.62
N GLY A 378 18.88 -8.75 -18.02
CA GLY A 378 20.10 -7.96 -17.82
C GLY A 378 20.66 -7.43 -19.14
N ILE A 379 20.89 -8.33 -20.09
CA ILE A 379 21.40 -8.00 -21.44
C ILE A 379 20.47 -7.01 -22.16
N LEU A 380 19.15 -7.25 -22.17
CA LEU A 380 18.19 -6.34 -22.81
C LEU A 380 18.16 -4.96 -22.15
N ARG A 381 18.33 -4.86 -20.82
CA ARG A 381 18.43 -3.58 -20.11
C ARG A 381 19.70 -2.82 -20.44
N GLU A 382 20.85 -3.50 -20.54
CA GLU A 382 22.12 -2.87 -20.93
C GLU A 382 22.04 -2.30 -22.35
N ILE A 383 21.52 -3.08 -23.31
CA ILE A 383 21.30 -2.63 -24.70
C ILE A 383 20.31 -1.46 -24.75
N GLN A 384 19.20 -1.53 -24.02
CA GLN A 384 18.22 -0.44 -23.94
C GLN A 384 18.84 0.84 -23.38
N GLN A 385 19.63 0.76 -22.30
CA GLN A 385 20.31 1.91 -21.73
C GLN A 385 21.33 2.52 -22.69
N GLN A 386 22.09 1.70 -23.42
CA GLN A 386 23.02 2.18 -24.44
C GLN A 386 22.29 2.91 -25.58
N LYS A 387 21.29 2.27 -26.20
CA LYS A 387 20.53 2.86 -27.33
C LYS A 387 19.77 4.12 -26.91
N LEU A 388 19.25 4.20 -25.67
CA LEU A 388 18.68 5.42 -25.10
C LEU A 388 19.71 6.54 -24.92
N ALA A 389 20.92 6.23 -24.44
CA ALA A 389 21.98 7.22 -24.27
C ALA A 389 22.48 7.78 -25.61
N GLU A 390 22.63 6.90 -26.62
CA GLU A 390 22.95 7.28 -28.00
C GLU A 390 21.88 8.24 -28.58
N TYR A 391 20.60 7.89 -28.42
CA TYR A 391 19.47 8.72 -28.85
C TYR A 391 19.40 10.07 -28.14
N GLN A 392 19.61 10.11 -26.81
CA GLN A 392 19.63 11.35 -26.04
C GLN A 392 20.78 12.27 -26.47
N ALA A 393 21.99 11.73 -26.67
CA ALA A 393 23.13 12.49 -27.16
C ALA A 393 22.89 13.08 -28.56
N GLU A 394 22.19 12.36 -29.44
CA GLU A 394 21.83 12.85 -30.77
C GLU A 394 20.74 13.94 -30.72
N LEU A 395 19.73 13.80 -29.85
CA LEU A 395 18.75 14.87 -29.58
C LEU A 395 19.43 16.14 -29.04
N GLU A 396 20.42 16.03 -28.17
CA GLU A 396 21.16 17.20 -27.66
C GLU A 396 21.97 17.90 -28.76
N LYS A 397 22.67 17.14 -29.61
CA LYS A 397 23.36 17.69 -30.80
C LYS A 397 22.40 18.45 -31.72
N GLN A 398 21.17 17.96 -31.90
CA GLN A 398 20.17 18.60 -32.76
C GLN A 398 19.48 19.82 -32.11
N LYS A 399 19.32 19.83 -30.78
CA LYS A 399 18.78 20.99 -30.04
C LYS A 399 19.68 22.22 -30.13
N ILE A 400 21.01 22.05 -30.13
CA ILE A 400 21.97 23.17 -30.14
C ILE A 400 21.80 24.08 -31.39
N PRO A 401 21.78 23.57 -32.64
CA PRO A 401 21.49 24.36 -33.83
C PRO A 401 20.11 25.03 -33.82
N VAL A 402 19.08 24.36 -33.32
CA VAL A 402 17.71 24.92 -33.28
C VAL A 402 17.62 26.10 -32.33
N ILE A 403 18.22 25.98 -31.13
CA ILE A 403 18.30 27.08 -30.15
C ILE A 403 19.15 28.23 -30.71
N GLN A 404 20.31 27.94 -31.30
CA GLN A 404 21.16 28.97 -31.93
C GLN A 404 20.41 29.71 -33.04
N ARG A 405 19.68 29.00 -33.90
CA ARG A 405 18.87 29.59 -34.97
C ARG A 405 17.74 30.46 -34.42
N PHE A 406 17.00 29.98 -33.42
CA PHE A 406 15.93 30.75 -32.77
C PHE A 406 16.44 32.01 -32.07
N VAL A 407 17.60 31.92 -31.40
CA VAL A 407 18.27 33.09 -30.79
C VAL A 407 18.74 34.08 -31.87
N TYR A 408 19.31 33.60 -32.98
CA TYR A 408 19.77 34.44 -34.08
C TYR A 408 18.61 35.13 -34.83
N GLU A 409 17.50 34.41 -35.05
CA GLU A 409 16.28 34.96 -35.65
C GLU A 409 15.61 35.99 -34.73
N LYS A 410 15.64 35.82 -33.40
CA LYS A 410 15.18 36.85 -32.46
C LYS A 410 16.12 38.04 -32.31
N PHE A 411 17.44 37.86 -32.39
CA PHE A 411 18.39 38.97 -32.31
C PHE A 411 18.40 39.84 -33.57
N ASN A 412 18.06 39.30 -34.74
CA ASN A 412 17.93 40.07 -35.99
C ASN A 412 16.54 40.71 -36.18
N GLN A 413 15.67 40.69 -35.16
CA GLN A 413 14.36 41.36 -35.12
C GLN A 413 14.30 42.52 -34.11
N LEU A 414 15.46 42.91 -33.56
CA LEU A 414 15.68 44.05 -32.66
C LEU A 414 16.67 45.04 -33.30
#